data_AF-A0A1Q8L845-F1
#
_entry.id   AF-A0A1Q8L845-F1
#
_cell.length_a   1.000
_cell.length_b   1.000
_cell.length_c   1.000
_cell.angle_alpha   90.00
_cell.angle_beta   90.00
_cell.angle_gamma   90.00
#
_symmetry.space_group_name_H-M   'P 1'
#
loop_
_entity.id
_entity.type
_entity.pdbx_description
1 polymer ?
#
loop_
_entity_poly.entity_id
_entity_poly.type
_entity_poly.pdbx_seq_one_letter_code
_entity_poly.pdbx_strand_id
1 'polypeptide(L)'
;MTTPSLVSTGTDLLADAAADQAVPVTRVDWRPPMDGTAADLATVATDPLRRAANERALAAMLDVTATLVDVAPASEVLGLTPGEFLHAGPPITWERASGPLRGALMGGAALEGLVTDPEDAAALFASGSSVSLEPCHHRGAVGPMAGVVTPGMWMFVLEDPATGRRAHCSLNEGLGKVLRYGAYGPEVIRRLRWMGDVLGPLLRGAVRARRDAGEPVDVTGVLTQMLQMGDEAHNRNRAGTLMLLRDLGPDLVATAAAAGVPSADVAEALRFVGGNDHFFLNLAMPACKLALDAARDVDGSTMVVAMARNGTDFGIQVSGTGDEWFTGPAQLADGLFLGDYGPADANPDIGDSAITETAGIGGFAMATAPAIVRFVGGTVPDALATTRRMREITLGESRRWTVPILEFAGVPSGIDVTRVCRTGILPQINTGMAGRVAGVGQVGAGLVTPPAEIFPKALTRLAERTVLRRGAAA
;
A
#
# COMPACT_ATOMS: atom_id res chain seq x y z
N MET A 1 7.30 6.98 50.09
CA MET A 1 6.60 8.16 49.54
C MET A 1 6.89 8.18 48.05
N THR A 2 5.87 8.14 47.21
CA THR A 2 6.03 8.32 45.75
C THR A 2 6.48 9.75 45.49
N THR A 3 7.62 9.93 44.85
CA THR A 3 8.11 11.24 44.43
C THR A 3 7.05 11.88 43.52
N PRO A 4 6.58 13.11 43.79
CA PRO A 4 5.63 13.77 42.92
C PRO A 4 6.25 13.98 41.52
N SER A 5 5.53 13.57 40.48
CA SER A 5 5.91 13.78 39.07
C SER A 5 5.02 14.87 38.47
N LEU A 6 5.62 15.84 37.78
CA LEU A 6 4.91 16.92 37.10
C LEU A 6 4.71 16.56 35.63
N VAL A 7 3.50 16.79 35.10
CA VAL A 7 3.24 16.71 33.66
C VAL A 7 3.01 18.11 33.14
N SER A 8 3.77 18.54 32.14
CA SER A 8 3.62 19.86 31.51
C SER A 8 3.08 19.71 30.10
N THR A 9 2.04 20.48 29.77
CA THR A 9 1.45 20.58 28.43
C THR A 9 1.53 22.03 27.96
N GLY A 10 2.13 22.28 26.80
CA GLY A 10 2.25 23.63 26.25
C GLY A 10 3.62 24.24 26.50
N THR A 11 3.68 25.42 27.14
CA THR A 11 4.89 26.26 27.18
C THR A 11 6.04 25.63 27.97
N ASP A 12 7.18 25.42 27.31
CA ASP A 12 8.39 24.81 27.90
C ASP A 12 8.90 25.53 29.15
N LEU A 13 8.67 26.86 29.23
CA LEU A 13 9.04 27.68 30.38
C LEU A 13 8.60 27.10 31.74
N LEU A 14 7.39 26.52 31.81
CA LEU A 14 6.88 25.92 33.05
C LEU A 14 7.53 24.57 33.37
N ALA A 15 7.85 23.81 32.33
CA ALA A 15 8.57 22.54 32.48
C ALA A 15 10.02 22.78 32.90
N ASP A 16 10.67 23.78 32.32
CA ASP A 16 12.05 24.17 32.63
C ASP A 16 12.15 24.65 34.08
N ALA A 17 11.25 25.54 34.52
CA ALA A 17 11.22 26.02 35.90
C ALA A 17 11.06 24.89 36.94
N ALA A 18 10.31 23.84 36.62
CA ALA A 18 10.16 22.67 37.49
C ALA A 18 11.40 21.74 37.42
N ALA A 19 11.97 21.55 36.23
CA ALA A 19 13.18 20.76 36.04
C ALA A 19 14.40 21.39 36.75
N ASP A 20 14.52 22.71 36.73
CA ASP A 20 15.57 23.48 37.43
C ASP A 20 15.51 23.30 38.96
N GLN A 21 14.34 22.94 39.48
CA GLN A 21 14.12 22.60 40.89
C GLN A 21 14.28 21.10 41.18
N ALA A 22 14.89 20.35 40.25
CA ALA A 22 15.07 18.90 40.30
C ALA A 22 13.76 18.10 40.44
N VAL A 23 12.62 18.67 40.02
CA VAL A 23 11.35 17.95 39.94
C VAL A 23 11.33 17.15 38.64
N PRO A 24 11.04 15.84 38.67
CA PRO A 24 10.83 15.07 37.44
C PRO A 24 9.63 15.62 36.66
N VAL A 25 9.88 16.09 35.43
CA VAL A 25 8.84 16.61 34.52
C VAL A 25 8.69 15.72 33.31
N THR A 26 7.48 15.22 33.08
CA THR A 26 7.06 14.66 31.79
C THR A 26 6.52 15.79 30.93
N ARG A 27 7.27 16.17 29.89
CA ARG A 27 6.79 17.12 28.88
C ARG A 27 5.88 16.39 27.89
N VAL A 28 4.74 17.00 27.61
CA VAL A 28 3.80 16.57 26.58
C VAL A 28 3.88 17.61 25.47
N ASP A 29 4.29 17.18 24.27
CA ASP A 29 4.27 17.98 23.05
C ASP A 29 2.82 18.17 22.58
N TRP A 30 2.05 18.91 23.38
CA TRP A 30 0.67 19.26 23.07
C TRP A 30 0.66 20.37 22.02
N ARG A 31 -0.17 20.17 20.99
CA ARG A 31 -0.42 21.16 19.95
C ARG A 31 -1.93 21.31 19.74
N PRO A 32 -2.40 22.50 19.33
CA PRO A 32 -3.77 22.64 18.84
C PRO A 32 -4.04 21.64 17.70
N PRO A 33 -5.31 21.22 17.50
CA PRO A 33 -5.67 20.42 16.34
C PRO A 33 -5.41 21.21 15.05
N MET A 34 -5.39 20.50 13.92
CA MET A 34 -5.22 21.13 12.60
C MET A 34 -6.24 22.26 12.38
N ASP A 35 -5.81 23.34 11.74
CA ASP A 35 -6.64 24.53 11.53
C ASP A 35 -7.99 24.18 10.89
N GLY A 36 -9.06 24.78 11.43
CA GLY A 36 -10.43 24.57 10.95
C GLY A 36 -11.11 23.28 11.41
N THR A 37 -10.40 22.34 12.07
CA THR A 37 -10.98 21.02 12.42
C THR A 37 -11.70 20.95 13.76
N ALA A 38 -11.60 21.98 14.61
CA ALA A 38 -12.08 21.90 15.99
C ALA A 38 -13.58 21.60 16.13
N ALA A 39 -14.42 22.24 15.30
CA ALA A 39 -15.88 22.03 15.34
C ALA A 39 -16.28 20.62 14.85
N ASP A 40 -15.63 20.14 13.79
CA ASP A 40 -15.90 18.81 13.24
C ASP A 40 -15.39 17.71 14.18
N LEU A 41 -14.22 17.91 14.82
CA LEU A 41 -13.73 17.04 15.88
C LEU A 41 -14.73 16.95 17.04
N ALA A 42 -15.28 18.09 17.49
CA ALA A 42 -16.30 18.12 18.54
C ALA A 42 -17.58 17.38 18.10
N THR A 43 -18.00 17.56 16.85
CA THR A 43 -19.18 16.89 16.30
C THR A 43 -18.98 15.38 16.26
N VAL A 44 -17.90 14.90 15.64
CA VAL A 44 -17.58 13.47 15.51
C VAL A 44 -17.29 12.82 16.88
N ALA A 45 -16.71 13.56 17.83
CA ALA A 45 -16.52 13.07 19.20
C ALA A 45 -17.83 12.72 19.92
N THR A 46 -18.94 13.30 19.47
CA THR A 46 -20.26 13.09 20.06
C THR A 46 -21.13 12.10 19.27
N ASP A 47 -20.58 11.46 18.22
CA ASP A 47 -21.26 10.38 17.51
C ASP A 47 -21.37 9.12 18.39
N PRO A 48 -22.59 8.67 18.75
CA PRO A 48 -22.77 7.49 19.60
C PRO A 48 -22.27 6.19 18.96
N LEU A 49 -22.19 6.11 17.62
CA LEU A 49 -21.72 4.92 16.92
C LEU A 49 -20.21 4.80 16.90
N ARG A 50 -19.49 5.92 16.93
CA ARG A 50 -18.05 6.00 16.59
C ARG A 50 -17.21 4.96 17.31
N ARG A 51 -17.36 4.83 18.63
CA ARG A 51 -16.51 3.94 19.41
C ARG A 51 -16.69 2.48 18.98
N ALA A 52 -17.92 2.00 18.98
CA ALA A 52 -18.25 0.62 18.59
C ALA A 52 -17.95 0.38 17.11
N ALA A 53 -18.16 1.38 16.24
CA ALA A 53 -17.84 1.30 14.83
C ALA A 53 -16.32 1.15 14.59
N ASN A 54 -15.49 1.94 15.28
CA ASN A 54 -14.03 1.84 15.21
C ASN A 54 -13.53 0.51 15.76
N GLU A 55 -14.05 0.05 16.90
CA GLU A 55 -13.69 -1.26 17.49
C GLU A 55 -14.05 -2.41 16.53
N ARG A 56 -15.23 -2.36 15.89
CA ARG A 56 -15.66 -3.35 14.88
C ARG A 56 -14.80 -3.31 13.62
N ALA A 57 -14.53 -2.12 13.08
CA ALA A 57 -13.73 -1.97 11.86
C ALA A 57 -12.31 -2.50 12.08
N LEU A 58 -11.69 -2.14 13.21
CA LEU A 58 -10.36 -2.65 13.56
C LEU A 58 -10.36 -4.17 13.77
N ALA A 59 -11.36 -4.71 14.48
CA ALA A 59 -11.46 -6.17 14.67
C ALA A 59 -11.60 -6.91 13.34
N ALA A 60 -12.49 -6.45 12.45
CA ALA A 60 -12.68 -7.04 11.13
C ALA A 60 -11.39 -7.04 10.30
N MET A 61 -10.61 -5.95 10.35
CA MET A 61 -9.30 -5.90 9.70
C MET A 61 -8.30 -6.92 10.30
N LEU A 62 -8.22 -7.00 11.63
CA LEU A 62 -7.23 -7.85 12.32
C LEU A 62 -7.55 -9.36 12.27
N ASP A 63 -8.81 -9.71 12.06
CA ASP A 63 -9.27 -11.09 12.00
C ASP A 63 -8.99 -11.75 10.64
N VAL A 64 -8.78 -10.97 9.58
CA VAL A 64 -8.48 -11.48 8.24
C VAL A 64 -7.16 -12.25 8.21
N THR A 65 -7.18 -13.37 7.49
CA THR A 65 -6.00 -14.11 7.06
C THR A 65 -5.98 -14.16 5.55
N ALA A 66 -4.81 -14.09 4.92
CA ALA A 66 -4.67 -14.07 3.48
C ALA A 66 -3.93 -15.32 3.01
N THR A 67 -4.57 -16.11 2.15
CA THR A 67 -3.98 -17.29 1.51
C THR A 67 -3.90 -17.07 0.01
N LEU A 68 -2.80 -17.50 -0.61
CA LEU A 68 -2.68 -17.46 -2.07
C LEU A 68 -3.38 -18.68 -2.66
N VAL A 69 -4.46 -18.45 -3.41
CA VAL A 69 -5.33 -19.53 -3.91
C VAL A 69 -5.27 -19.71 -5.43
N ASP A 70 -4.81 -18.70 -6.17
CA ASP A 70 -4.64 -18.79 -7.61
C ASP A 70 -3.68 -17.74 -8.16
N VAL A 71 -3.28 -17.91 -9.43
CA VAL A 71 -2.66 -16.90 -10.26
C VAL A 71 -3.37 -16.92 -11.61
N ALA A 72 -3.89 -15.79 -12.08
CA ALA A 72 -4.77 -15.77 -13.25
C ALA A 72 -4.76 -14.45 -14.02
N PRO A 73 -5.08 -14.44 -15.33
CA PRO A 73 -5.25 -13.22 -16.10
C PRO A 73 -6.32 -12.29 -15.49
N ALA A 74 -6.11 -10.98 -15.57
CA ALA A 74 -7.02 -9.98 -15.04
C ALA A 74 -8.42 -10.04 -15.69
N SER A 75 -8.50 -10.42 -16.96
CA SER A 75 -9.77 -10.72 -17.64
C SER A 75 -10.60 -11.82 -16.95
N GLU A 76 -9.94 -12.83 -16.37
CA GLU A 76 -10.61 -13.93 -15.67
C GLU A 76 -11.08 -13.50 -14.26
N VAL A 77 -10.22 -12.82 -13.50
CA VAL A 77 -10.46 -12.56 -12.08
C VAL A 77 -11.06 -11.19 -11.76
N LEU A 78 -10.91 -10.22 -12.66
CA LEU A 78 -11.48 -8.87 -12.52
C LEU A 78 -12.53 -8.55 -13.60
N GLY A 79 -12.72 -9.45 -14.58
CA GLY A 79 -13.69 -9.27 -15.66
C GLY A 79 -13.32 -8.17 -16.66
N LEU A 80 -12.03 -7.79 -16.73
CA LEU A 80 -11.58 -6.74 -17.64
C LEU A 80 -11.68 -7.19 -19.11
N THR A 81 -12.17 -6.29 -19.94
CA THR A 81 -12.32 -6.47 -21.39
C THR A 81 -11.35 -5.58 -22.17
N PRO A 82 -11.07 -5.86 -23.46
CA PRO A 82 -10.15 -5.05 -24.25
C PRO A 82 -10.52 -3.56 -24.23
N GLY A 83 -9.55 -2.70 -23.91
CA GLY A 83 -9.75 -1.25 -23.77
C GLY A 83 -10.01 -0.79 -22.33
N GLU A 84 -10.25 -1.70 -21.37
CA GLU A 84 -10.37 -1.35 -19.96
C GLU A 84 -9.00 -1.40 -19.27
N PHE A 85 -8.61 -0.29 -18.65
CA PHE A 85 -7.36 -0.17 -17.91
C PHE A 85 -7.64 0.18 -16.47
N LEU A 86 -7.00 -0.56 -15.54
CA LEU A 86 -6.92 -0.11 -14.17
C LEU A 86 -5.64 0.69 -13.93
N HIS A 87 -5.64 1.55 -12.91
CA HIS A 87 -4.45 2.29 -12.47
C HIS A 87 -4.40 2.40 -10.95
N ALA A 88 -3.24 2.75 -10.40
CA ALA A 88 -3.11 3.07 -8.98
C ALA A 88 -3.73 4.42 -8.62
N GLY A 89 -4.09 4.61 -7.35
CA GLY A 89 -4.55 5.88 -6.79
C GLY A 89 -6.03 6.22 -7.04
N PRO A 90 -6.46 7.42 -6.62
CA PRO A 90 -7.84 7.88 -6.85
C PRO A 90 -8.12 8.12 -8.35
N PRO A 91 -9.41 8.24 -8.76
CA PRO A 91 -9.80 8.46 -10.15
C PRO A 91 -9.04 9.59 -10.84
N ILE A 92 -8.59 9.36 -12.07
CA ILE A 92 -7.82 10.32 -12.86
C ILE A 92 -8.16 10.25 -14.34
N THR A 93 -8.01 11.37 -15.05
CA THR A 93 -8.12 11.41 -16.51
C THR A 93 -6.74 11.37 -17.16
N TRP A 94 -6.69 11.04 -18.45
CA TRP A 94 -5.44 11.02 -19.23
C TRP A 94 -4.67 12.36 -19.19
N GLU A 95 -5.38 13.48 -19.26
CA GLU A 95 -4.79 14.84 -19.26
C GLU A 95 -4.07 15.13 -17.95
N ARG A 96 -4.55 14.56 -16.84
CA ARG A 96 -3.97 14.73 -15.50
C ARG A 96 -2.94 13.65 -15.15
N ALA A 97 -2.89 12.55 -15.92
CA ALA A 97 -1.99 11.43 -15.66
C ALA A 97 -0.53 11.89 -15.66
N SER A 98 0.21 11.45 -14.64
CA SER A 98 1.64 11.71 -14.49
C SER A 98 2.46 11.02 -15.59
N GLY A 99 3.70 11.48 -15.82
CA GLY A 99 4.58 10.87 -16.83
C GLY A 99 4.74 9.35 -16.71
N PRO A 100 5.07 8.79 -15.53
CA PRO A 100 5.17 7.34 -15.38
C PRO A 100 3.82 6.61 -15.58
N LEU A 101 2.70 7.20 -15.17
CA LEU A 101 1.38 6.62 -15.44
C LEU A 101 1.07 6.59 -16.94
N ARG A 102 1.36 7.68 -17.67
CA ARG A 102 1.18 7.73 -19.13
C ARG A 102 2.01 6.66 -19.84
N GLY A 103 3.29 6.55 -19.49
CA GLY A 103 4.17 5.53 -20.05
C GLY A 103 3.67 4.11 -19.78
N ALA A 104 3.15 3.86 -18.59
CA ALA A 104 2.58 2.56 -18.24
C ALA A 104 1.30 2.25 -19.03
N LEU A 105 0.41 3.23 -19.22
CA LEU A 105 -0.81 3.09 -20.02
C LEU A 105 -0.49 2.82 -21.50
N MET A 106 0.47 3.56 -22.06
CA MET A 106 0.95 3.37 -23.44
C MET A 106 1.54 1.98 -23.64
N GLY A 107 2.42 1.54 -22.73
CA GLY A 107 2.98 0.18 -22.76
C GLY A 107 1.92 -0.91 -22.59
N GLY A 108 0.92 -0.68 -21.73
CA GLY A 108 -0.23 -1.58 -21.57
C GLY A 108 -1.06 -1.70 -22.86
N ALA A 109 -1.33 -0.59 -23.54
CA ALA A 109 -2.06 -0.61 -24.82
C ALA A 109 -1.30 -1.40 -25.90
N ALA A 110 0.02 -1.26 -25.97
CA ALA A 110 0.86 -2.05 -26.87
C ALA A 110 0.96 -3.53 -26.48
N LEU A 111 0.94 -3.83 -25.17
CA LEU A 111 0.92 -5.22 -24.67
C LEU A 111 -0.36 -5.94 -25.13
N GLU A 112 -1.51 -5.27 -25.02
CA GLU A 112 -2.82 -5.79 -25.45
C GLU A 112 -3.04 -5.74 -26.97
N GLY A 113 -2.09 -5.19 -27.73
CA GLY A 113 -2.19 -5.09 -29.19
C GLY A 113 -3.22 -4.08 -29.69
N LEU A 114 -3.63 -3.11 -28.86
CA LEU A 114 -4.48 -1.99 -29.28
C LEU A 114 -3.74 -1.04 -30.22
N VAL A 115 -2.42 -0.96 -30.07
CA VAL A 115 -1.49 -0.24 -30.95
C VAL A 115 -0.27 -1.09 -31.23
N THR A 116 0.41 -0.83 -32.36
CA THR A 116 1.70 -1.49 -32.66
C THR A 116 2.86 -0.75 -32.01
N ASP A 117 2.88 0.58 -32.12
CA ASP A 117 3.84 1.45 -31.45
C ASP A 117 3.19 2.03 -30.17
N PRO A 118 3.80 1.87 -28.98
CA PRO A 118 3.31 2.52 -27.75
C PRO A 118 3.07 4.03 -27.90
N GLU A 119 3.82 4.73 -28.75
CA GLU A 119 3.65 6.18 -28.96
C GLU A 119 2.28 6.52 -29.59
N ASP A 120 1.70 5.63 -30.39
CA ASP A 120 0.38 5.83 -30.99
C ASP A 120 -0.75 5.79 -29.95
N ALA A 121 -0.51 5.19 -28.76
CA ALA A 121 -1.52 5.09 -27.71
C ALA A 121 -1.90 6.45 -27.09
N ALA A 122 -1.04 7.47 -27.18
CA ALA A 122 -1.35 8.78 -26.62
C ALA A 122 -2.62 9.39 -27.26
N ALA A 123 -2.80 9.22 -28.57
CA ALA A 123 -3.99 9.67 -29.29
C ALA A 123 -5.24 8.86 -28.90
N LEU A 124 -5.06 7.56 -28.64
CA LEU A 124 -6.13 6.67 -28.17
C LEU A 124 -6.69 7.15 -26.83
N PHE A 125 -5.83 7.37 -25.83
CA PHE A 125 -6.24 7.85 -24.51
C PHE A 125 -6.78 9.29 -24.54
N ALA A 126 -6.21 10.18 -25.36
CA ALA A 126 -6.73 11.54 -25.52
C ALA A 126 -8.13 11.56 -26.18
N SER A 127 -8.45 10.58 -27.03
CA SER A 127 -9.79 10.48 -27.62
C SER A 127 -10.86 9.98 -26.64
N GLY A 128 -10.47 9.11 -25.69
CA GLY A 128 -11.36 8.48 -24.71
C GLY A 128 -12.48 7.58 -25.28
N SER A 129 -12.49 7.34 -26.60
CA SER A 129 -13.64 6.69 -27.29
C SER A 129 -13.70 5.17 -27.16
N SER A 130 -12.56 4.52 -26.94
CA SER A 130 -12.42 3.06 -26.90
C SER A 130 -11.57 2.56 -25.73
N VAL A 131 -11.28 3.44 -24.77
CA VAL A 131 -10.52 3.10 -23.56
C VAL A 131 -11.16 3.72 -22.32
N SER A 132 -11.06 3.02 -21.19
CA SER A 132 -11.51 3.50 -19.88
C SER A 132 -10.38 3.40 -18.86
N LEU A 133 -10.40 4.30 -17.87
CA LEU A 133 -9.47 4.33 -16.74
C LEU A 133 -10.25 4.21 -15.43
N GLU A 134 -9.93 3.19 -14.62
CA GLU A 134 -10.55 2.97 -13.32
C GLU A 134 -9.50 2.66 -12.24
N PRO A 135 -9.64 3.16 -11.00
CA PRO A 135 -8.78 2.75 -9.90
C PRO A 135 -8.80 1.24 -9.63
N CYS A 136 -7.63 0.63 -9.39
CA CYS A 136 -7.53 -0.76 -8.93
C CYS A 136 -8.38 -1.01 -7.67
N HIS A 137 -8.40 -0.02 -6.77
CA HIS A 137 -9.15 -0.07 -5.51
C HIS A 137 -10.65 -0.33 -5.66
N HIS A 138 -11.24 0.04 -6.81
CA HIS A 138 -12.66 -0.16 -7.12
C HIS A 138 -12.98 -1.59 -7.57
N ARG A 139 -11.96 -2.38 -7.94
CA ARG A 139 -12.10 -3.78 -8.39
C ARG A 139 -11.52 -4.79 -7.41
N GLY A 140 -11.37 -4.42 -6.13
CA GLY A 140 -10.72 -5.29 -5.15
C GLY A 140 -9.27 -5.61 -5.51
N ALA A 141 -8.61 -4.71 -6.25
CA ALA A 141 -7.24 -4.86 -6.69
C ALA A 141 -6.36 -3.74 -6.14
N VAL A 142 -5.05 -3.93 -6.22
CA VAL A 142 -4.02 -2.92 -5.94
C VAL A 142 -2.87 -3.08 -6.93
N GLY A 143 -2.28 -1.96 -7.36
CA GLY A 143 -1.17 -1.92 -8.29
C GLY A 143 0.04 -1.14 -7.73
N PRO A 144 1.27 -1.70 -7.76
CA PRO A 144 2.45 -0.96 -7.34
C PRO A 144 2.81 0.14 -8.35
N MET A 145 3.29 1.28 -7.88
CA MET A 145 3.72 2.42 -8.70
C MET A 145 2.62 2.88 -9.68
N ALA A 146 2.83 2.96 -11.00
CA ALA A 146 1.76 3.32 -11.93
C ALA A 146 0.52 2.41 -11.81
N GLY A 147 0.73 1.16 -11.37
CA GLY A 147 -0.35 0.23 -11.04
C GLY A 147 -1.24 -0.12 -12.21
N VAL A 148 -0.73 0.01 -13.44
CA VAL A 148 -1.51 -0.30 -14.65
C VAL A 148 -1.78 -1.80 -14.70
N VAL A 149 -3.05 -2.16 -14.85
CA VAL A 149 -3.50 -3.53 -15.08
C VAL A 149 -4.34 -3.55 -16.35
N THR A 150 -4.02 -4.48 -17.25
CA THR A 150 -4.74 -4.72 -18.51
C THR A 150 -5.27 -6.15 -18.55
N PRO A 151 -6.26 -6.48 -19.42
CA PRO A 151 -6.94 -7.78 -19.43
C PRO A 151 -6.02 -9.01 -19.50
N GLY A 152 -4.90 -8.92 -20.23
CA GLY A 152 -3.93 -9.99 -20.41
C GLY A 152 -2.88 -10.10 -19.30
N MET A 153 -2.78 -9.13 -18.39
CA MET A 153 -1.84 -9.20 -17.27
C MET A 153 -2.26 -10.24 -16.25
N TRP A 154 -1.28 -10.99 -15.72
CA TRP A 154 -1.52 -11.99 -14.69
C TRP A 154 -1.51 -11.37 -13.29
N MET A 155 -2.41 -11.88 -12.45
CA MET A 155 -2.71 -11.39 -11.11
C MET A 155 -2.54 -12.52 -10.09
N PHE A 156 -1.96 -12.19 -8.93
CA PHE A 156 -2.12 -13.01 -7.73
C PHE A 156 -3.56 -12.90 -7.22
N VAL A 157 -4.12 -14.02 -6.78
CA VAL A 157 -5.46 -14.10 -6.19
C VAL A 157 -5.30 -14.54 -4.73
N LEU A 158 -5.52 -13.60 -3.82
CA LEU A 158 -5.52 -13.88 -2.39
C LEU A 158 -6.96 -14.00 -1.91
N GLU A 159 -7.19 -14.95 -1.02
CA GLU A 159 -8.49 -15.22 -0.42
C GLU A 159 -8.39 -15.27 1.09
N ASP A 160 -9.40 -14.71 1.75
CA ASP A 160 -9.64 -14.93 3.18
C ASP A 160 -10.46 -16.21 3.35
N PRO A 161 -9.88 -17.31 3.88
CA PRO A 161 -10.58 -18.58 3.99
C PRO A 161 -11.82 -18.51 4.89
N ALA A 162 -11.90 -17.53 5.80
CA ALA A 162 -13.06 -17.37 6.68
C ALA A 162 -14.29 -16.80 5.95
N THR A 163 -14.07 -15.95 4.94
CA THR A 163 -15.16 -15.19 4.28
C THR A 163 -15.28 -15.45 2.79
N GLY A 164 -14.27 -16.04 2.15
CA GLY A 164 -14.17 -16.18 0.70
C GLY A 164 -13.90 -14.86 -0.03
N ARG A 165 -13.66 -13.74 0.69
CA ARG A 165 -13.33 -12.45 0.07
C ARG A 165 -11.98 -12.56 -0.62
N ARG A 166 -11.84 -11.90 -1.78
CA ARG A 166 -10.62 -11.89 -2.57
C ARG A 166 -10.05 -10.51 -2.80
N ALA A 167 -8.73 -10.44 -2.93
CA ALA A 167 -8.01 -9.26 -3.38
C ALA A 167 -6.90 -9.65 -4.37
N HIS A 168 -6.58 -8.71 -5.26
CA HIS A 168 -5.74 -8.98 -6.44
C HIS A 168 -4.59 -7.99 -6.57
N CYS A 169 -3.48 -8.44 -7.14
CA CYS A 169 -2.36 -7.59 -7.52
C CYS A 169 -1.63 -8.23 -8.70
N SER A 170 -1.10 -7.43 -9.62
CA SER A 170 -0.35 -7.95 -10.77
C SER A 170 0.92 -8.69 -10.33
N LEU A 171 1.52 -9.47 -11.22
CA LEU A 171 2.85 -10.04 -10.95
C LEU A 171 3.93 -8.96 -10.95
N ASN A 172 4.96 -9.13 -10.13
CA ASN A 172 6.08 -8.17 -10.11
C ASN A 172 7.01 -8.36 -11.31
N GLU A 173 7.21 -7.29 -12.09
CA GLU A 173 7.96 -7.30 -13.34
C GLU A 173 9.50 -7.30 -13.20
N GLY A 174 9.99 -7.24 -11.96
CA GLY A 174 11.42 -7.12 -11.66
C GLY A 174 11.86 -5.71 -11.29
N LEU A 175 13.16 -5.48 -11.45
CA LEU A 175 13.86 -4.24 -11.09
C LEU A 175 14.31 -3.47 -12.35
N GLY A 176 14.64 -2.18 -12.16
CA GLY A 176 15.14 -1.30 -13.22
C GLY A 176 14.02 -0.74 -14.10
N LYS A 177 14.17 -0.86 -15.42
CA LYS A 177 13.15 -0.44 -16.40
C LYS A 177 12.02 -1.47 -16.46
N VAL A 178 10.88 -1.11 -15.87
CA VAL A 178 9.65 -1.92 -15.81
C VAL A 178 8.42 -1.04 -16.00
N LEU A 179 7.30 -1.62 -16.41
CA LEU A 179 6.08 -0.89 -16.75
C LEU A 179 5.48 -0.17 -15.55
N ARG A 180 5.56 -0.74 -14.35
CA ARG A 180 5.13 -0.07 -13.12
C ARG A 180 5.83 1.27 -12.88
N TYR A 181 7.06 1.48 -13.37
CA TYR A 181 7.73 2.79 -13.33
C TYR A 181 7.54 3.63 -14.60
N GLY A 182 6.64 3.23 -15.49
CA GLY A 182 6.33 3.90 -16.74
C GLY A 182 7.32 3.64 -17.88
N ALA A 183 8.17 2.61 -17.77
CA ALA A 183 9.02 2.20 -18.87
C ALA A 183 8.26 1.27 -19.83
N TYR A 184 8.33 1.52 -21.13
CA TYR A 184 7.56 0.77 -22.14
C TYR A 184 8.41 0.37 -23.36
N GLY A 185 9.74 0.31 -23.18
CA GLY A 185 10.66 -0.13 -24.23
C GLY A 185 10.45 -1.59 -24.65
N PRO A 186 11.01 -2.02 -25.81
CA PRO A 186 10.83 -3.38 -26.33
C PRO A 186 11.22 -4.49 -25.35
N GLU A 187 12.22 -4.26 -24.49
CA GLU A 187 12.64 -5.18 -23.44
C GLU A 187 11.60 -5.36 -22.33
N VAL A 188 10.83 -4.31 -22.02
CA VAL A 188 9.74 -4.36 -21.04
C VAL A 188 8.58 -5.18 -21.62
N ILE A 189 8.16 -4.86 -22.85
CA ILE A 189 7.04 -5.57 -23.49
C ILE A 189 7.37 -7.05 -23.71
N ARG A 190 8.60 -7.38 -24.13
CA ARG A 190 9.04 -8.79 -24.25
C ARG A 190 8.98 -9.52 -22.91
N ARG A 191 9.41 -8.88 -21.82
CA ARG A 191 9.35 -9.46 -20.48
C ARG A 191 7.91 -9.69 -20.03
N LEU A 192 7.02 -8.72 -20.24
CA LEU A 192 5.61 -8.86 -19.90
C LEU A 192 4.93 -9.99 -20.67
N ARG A 193 5.25 -10.16 -21.96
CA ARG A 193 4.80 -11.32 -22.76
C ARG A 193 5.33 -12.63 -22.19
N TRP A 194 6.63 -12.72 -21.92
CA TRP A 194 7.21 -13.90 -21.24
C TRP A 194 6.55 -14.18 -19.88
N MET A 195 6.23 -13.15 -19.11
CA MET A 195 5.52 -13.32 -17.85
C MET A 195 4.13 -13.92 -18.06
N GLY A 196 3.42 -13.53 -19.12
CA GLY A 196 2.12 -14.08 -19.48
C GLY A 196 2.19 -15.49 -20.07
N ASP A 197 3.22 -15.78 -20.86
CA ASP A 197 3.37 -17.04 -21.59
C ASP A 197 4.01 -18.14 -20.74
N VAL A 198 4.87 -17.78 -19.78
CA VAL A 198 5.70 -18.72 -19.01
C VAL A 198 5.49 -18.58 -17.50
N LEU A 199 5.77 -17.40 -16.94
CA LEU A 199 5.79 -17.22 -15.47
C LEU A 199 4.39 -17.43 -14.84
N GLY A 200 3.37 -16.79 -15.39
CA GLY A 200 1.99 -16.86 -14.90
C GLY A 200 1.45 -18.30 -14.88
N PRO A 201 1.49 -19.03 -16.01
CA PRO A 201 1.09 -20.44 -16.07
C PRO A 201 1.85 -21.35 -15.09
N LEU A 202 3.17 -21.17 -14.95
CA LEU A 202 3.98 -21.92 -13.99
C LEU A 202 3.53 -21.66 -12.54
N LEU A 203 3.37 -20.39 -12.17
CA LEU A 203 2.91 -20.03 -10.83
C LEU A 203 1.50 -20.54 -10.55
N ARG A 204 0.58 -20.45 -11.53
CA ARG A 204 -0.78 -21.00 -11.42
C ARG A 204 -0.75 -22.49 -11.12
N GLY A 205 0.05 -23.26 -11.87
CA GLY A 205 0.20 -24.70 -11.65
C GLY A 205 0.62 -25.01 -10.22
N ALA A 206 1.71 -24.40 -9.77
CA ALA A 206 2.25 -24.62 -8.43
C ALA A 206 1.28 -24.20 -7.32
N VAL A 207 0.67 -23.01 -7.43
CA VAL A 207 -0.28 -22.49 -6.44
C VAL A 207 -1.52 -23.38 -6.33
N ARG A 208 -2.10 -23.78 -7.46
CA ARG A 208 -3.27 -24.68 -7.45
C ARG A 208 -2.93 -26.05 -6.88
N ALA A 209 -1.78 -26.62 -7.23
CA ALA A 209 -1.34 -27.90 -6.68
C ALA A 209 -1.23 -27.88 -5.15
N ARG A 210 -0.61 -26.83 -4.59
CA ARG A 210 -0.53 -26.64 -3.13
C ARG A 210 -1.88 -26.49 -2.47
N ARG A 211 -2.75 -25.63 -3.02
CA ARG A 211 -4.11 -25.43 -2.53
C ARG A 211 -4.89 -26.75 -2.53
N ASP A 212 -4.84 -27.49 -3.64
CA ASP A 212 -5.60 -28.73 -3.83
C ASP A 212 -5.06 -29.87 -2.94
N ALA A 213 -3.78 -29.81 -2.53
CA ALA A 213 -3.19 -30.67 -1.50
C ALA A 213 -3.59 -30.27 -0.06
N GLY A 214 -4.34 -29.19 0.14
CA GLY A 214 -4.73 -28.69 1.46
C GLY A 214 -3.66 -27.83 2.16
N GLU A 215 -2.63 -27.39 1.44
CA GLU A 215 -1.51 -26.61 1.97
C GLU A 215 -1.30 -25.28 1.20
N PRO A 216 -2.34 -24.43 1.05
CA PRO A 216 -2.19 -23.15 0.36
C PRO A 216 -1.12 -22.29 1.02
N VAL A 217 -0.45 -21.44 0.24
CA VAL A 217 0.59 -20.55 0.80
C VAL A 217 -0.08 -19.52 1.72
N ASP A 218 0.25 -19.57 3.01
CA ASP A 218 -0.21 -18.63 4.03
C ASP A 218 0.57 -17.32 3.93
N VAL A 219 0.03 -16.36 3.17
CA VAL A 219 0.66 -15.05 2.96
C VAL A 219 0.71 -14.24 4.25
N THR A 220 -0.31 -14.34 5.12
CA THR A 220 -0.30 -13.69 6.44
C THR A 220 0.80 -14.26 7.35
N GLY A 221 1.02 -15.57 7.31
CA GLY A 221 2.11 -16.25 8.02
C GLY A 221 3.49 -15.82 7.50
N VAL A 222 3.66 -15.72 6.18
CA VAL A 222 4.91 -15.24 5.57
C VAL A 222 5.17 -13.78 5.95
N LEU A 223 4.15 -12.91 5.91
CA LEU A 223 4.25 -11.52 6.38
C LEU A 223 4.68 -11.43 7.85
N THR A 224 4.12 -12.30 8.70
CA THR A 224 4.51 -12.38 10.11
C THR A 224 5.99 -12.72 10.28
N GLN A 225 6.48 -13.71 9.54
CA GLN A 225 7.88 -14.14 9.64
C GLN A 225 8.84 -13.11 9.03
N MET A 226 8.51 -12.50 7.89
CA MET A 226 9.43 -11.56 7.23
C MET A 226 9.66 -10.29 8.08
N LEU A 227 8.64 -9.81 8.80
CA LEU A 227 8.81 -8.71 9.76
C LEU A 227 9.79 -9.08 10.89
N GLN A 228 9.93 -10.36 11.21
CA GLN A 228 10.92 -10.84 12.20
C GLN A 228 12.29 -11.13 11.59
N MET A 229 12.42 -11.05 10.26
CA MET A 229 13.63 -11.35 9.49
C MET A 229 14.26 -10.10 8.85
N GLY A 230 13.89 -8.91 9.32
CA GLY A 230 14.50 -7.66 8.87
C GLY A 230 13.81 -7.00 7.68
N ASP A 231 12.61 -7.45 7.30
CA ASP A 231 11.79 -6.82 6.26
C ASP A 231 10.68 -5.95 6.87
N GLU A 232 10.13 -5.04 6.08
CA GLU A 232 8.97 -4.21 6.45
C GLU A 232 7.80 -4.33 5.45
N ALA A 233 7.98 -5.12 4.38
CA ALA A 233 6.97 -5.52 3.41
C ALA A 233 6.45 -4.41 2.46
N HIS A 234 7.17 -3.30 2.32
CA HIS A 234 6.94 -2.29 1.28
C HIS A 234 8.18 -2.10 0.38
N ASN A 235 9.29 -1.58 0.92
CA ASN A 235 10.55 -1.41 0.21
C ASN A 235 11.53 -2.57 0.41
N ARG A 236 11.38 -3.39 1.44
CA ARG A 236 12.22 -4.56 1.70
C ARG A 236 11.35 -5.80 1.86
N ASN A 237 11.52 -6.74 0.93
CA ASN A 237 10.68 -7.92 0.76
C ASN A 237 11.50 -9.21 0.56
N ARG A 238 12.80 -9.17 0.88
CA ARG A 238 13.76 -10.23 0.55
C ARG A 238 13.46 -11.54 1.28
N ALA A 239 13.17 -11.50 2.58
CA ALA A 239 12.80 -12.68 3.35
C ALA A 239 11.49 -13.28 2.83
N GLY A 240 10.48 -12.43 2.55
CA GLY A 240 9.22 -12.84 1.96
C GLY A 240 9.40 -13.58 0.62
N THR A 241 10.19 -13.01 -0.29
CA THR A 241 10.47 -13.60 -1.61
C THR A 241 11.15 -14.97 -1.48
N LEU A 242 12.13 -15.11 -0.57
CA LEU A 242 12.83 -16.38 -0.38
C LEU A 242 11.94 -17.46 0.26
N MET A 243 11.07 -17.10 1.20
CA MET A 243 10.09 -18.03 1.77
C MET A 243 9.07 -18.47 0.73
N LEU A 244 8.59 -17.56 -0.13
CA LEU A 244 7.70 -17.92 -1.24
C LEU A 244 8.36 -18.94 -2.17
N LEU A 245 9.63 -18.74 -2.51
CA LEU A 245 10.38 -19.70 -3.34
C LEU A 245 10.59 -21.05 -2.65
N ARG A 246 10.85 -21.06 -1.34
CA ARG A 246 10.94 -22.28 -0.55
C ARG A 246 9.62 -23.07 -0.62
N ASP A 247 8.49 -22.37 -0.49
CA ASP A 247 7.17 -23.00 -0.39
C ASP A 247 6.63 -23.43 -1.76
N LEU A 248 6.85 -22.65 -2.82
CA LEU A 248 6.37 -22.96 -4.17
C LEU A 248 7.36 -23.77 -5.03
N GLY A 249 8.65 -23.78 -4.68
CA GLY A 249 9.71 -24.38 -5.49
C GLY A 249 9.49 -25.86 -5.85
N PRO A 250 9.15 -26.73 -4.89
CA PRO A 250 8.87 -28.14 -5.16
C PRO A 250 7.69 -28.32 -6.14
N ASP A 251 6.61 -27.58 -5.93
CA ASP A 251 5.39 -27.67 -6.74
C ASP A 251 5.62 -27.10 -8.15
N LEU A 252 6.39 -26.02 -8.29
CA LEU A 252 6.84 -25.51 -9.58
C LEU A 252 7.53 -26.60 -10.41
N VAL A 253 8.47 -27.34 -9.81
CA VAL A 253 9.18 -28.43 -10.47
C VAL A 253 8.24 -29.58 -10.82
N ALA A 254 7.42 -30.02 -9.87
CA ALA A 254 6.52 -31.16 -10.05
C ALA A 254 5.44 -30.89 -11.11
N THR A 255 4.78 -29.73 -11.05
CA THR A 255 3.71 -29.39 -12.00
C THR A 255 4.26 -29.09 -13.39
N ALA A 256 5.44 -28.47 -13.48
CA ALA A 256 6.09 -28.24 -14.77
C ALA A 256 6.46 -29.57 -15.45
N ALA A 257 7.04 -30.51 -14.70
CA ALA A 257 7.37 -31.83 -15.23
C ALA A 257 6.13 -32.59 -15.71
N ALA A 258 5.05 -32.56 -14.92
CA ALA A 258 3.77 -33.19 -15.30
C ALA A 258 3.14 -32.56 -16.55
N ALA A 259 3.30 -31.25 -16.74
CA ALA A 259 2.80 -30.51 -17.89
C ALA A 259 3.74 -30.54 -19.11
N GLY A 260 4.90 -31.21 -19.02
CA GLY A 260 5.90 -31.24 -20.10
C GLY A 260 6.59 -29.90 -20.35
N VAL A 261 6.59 -28.99 -19.37
CA VAL A 261 7.28 -27.70 -19.45
C VAL A 261 8.80 -27.92 -19.35
N PRO A 262 9.61 -27.30 -20.23
CA PRO A 262 11.06 -27.41 -20.16
C PRO A 262 11.62 -26.99 -18.80
N SER A 263 12.60 -27.75 -18.28
CA SER A 263 13.28 -27.40 -17.02
C SER A 263 14.00 -26.04 -17.09
N ALA A 264 14.36 -25.58 -18.30
CA ALA A 264 14.95 -24.27 -18.53
C ALA A 264 13.99 -23.13 -18.14
N ASP A 265 12.70 -23.29 -18.41
CA ASP A 265 11.66 -22.28 -18.10
C ASP A 265 11.42 -22.22 -16.59
N VAL A 266 11.40 -23.37 -15.91
CA VAL A 266 11.33 -23.44 -14.44
C VAL A 266 12.54 -22.75 -13.82
N ALA A 267 13.75 -23.05 -14.32
CA ALA A 267 14.97 -22.43 -13.84
C ALA A 267 15.00 -20.91 -14.12
N GLU A 268 14.42 -20.44 -15.23
CA GLU A 268 14.27 -19.02 -15.52
C GLU A 268 13.29 -18.34 -14.58
N ALA A 269 12.13 -18.94 -14.31
CA ALA A 269 11.16 -18.43 -13.35
C ALA A 269 11.77 -18.30 -11.95
N LEU A 270 12.47 -19.33 -11.46
CA LEU A 270 13.16 -19.31 -10.16
C LEU A 270 14.25 -18.22 -10.11
N ARG A 271 15.04 -18.05 -11.18
CA ARG A 271 16.04 -16.96 -11.27
C ARG A 271 15.39 -15.59 -11.30
N PHE A 272 14.27 -15.44 -12.01
CA PHE A 272 13.55 -14.19 -12.12
C PHE A 272 12.98 -13.74 -10.76
N VAL A 273 12.30 -14.65 -10.06
CA VAL A 273 11.77 -14.38 -8.72
C VAL A 273 12.91 -14.17 -7.71
N GLY A 274 13.91 -15.04 -7.70
CA GLY A 274 15.02 -14.98 -6.73
C GLY A 274 15.98 -13.80 -6.94
N GLY A 275 16.09 -13.30 -8.17
CA GLY A 275 16.83 -12.07 -8.50
C GLY A 275 16.06 -10.78 -8.22
N ASN A 276 14.81 -10.89 -7.76
CA ASN A 276 13.92 -9.78 -7.49
C ASN A 276 13.54 -9.72 -6.01
N ASP A 277 14.35 -9.02 -5.22
CA ASP A 277 14.10 -8.81 -3.78
C ASP A 277 12.78 -8.05 -3.48
N HIS A 278 12.08 -7.53 -4.51
CA HIS A 278 10.76 -6.88 -4.40
C HIS A 278 9.59 -7.78 -4.81
N PHE A 279 9.80 -9.02 -5.24
CA PHE A 279 8.74 -9.86 -5.79
C PHE A 279 7.55 -10.05 -4.82
N PHE A 280 7.83 -10.24 -3.53
CA PHE A 280 6.79 -10.44 -2.51
C PHE A 280 5.94 -9.21 -2.21
N LEU A 281 6.34 -7.99 -2.63
CA LEU A 281 5.50 -6.79 -2.49
C LEU A 281 4.11 -7.00 -3.09
N ASN A 282 4.06 -7.68 -4.25
CA ASN A 282 2.82 -7.94 -4.98
C ASN A 282 1.94 -9.02 -4.32
N LEU A 283 2.40 -9.67 -3.25
CA LEU A 283 1.59 -10.52 -2.36
C LEU A 283 1.24 -9.78 -1.06
N ALA A 284 2.16 -8.97 -0.53
CA ALA A 284 1.93 -8.14 0.65
C ALA A 284 0.79 -7.13 0.44
N MET A 285 0.80 -6.41 -0.69
CA MET A 285 -0.21 -5.40 -1.02
C MET A 285 -1.64 -5.96 -1.04
N PRO A 286 -1.97 -7.04 -1.81
CA PRO A 286 -3.32 -7.58 -1.81
C PRO A 286 -3.71 -8.21 -0.47
N ALA A 287 -2.76 -8.73 0.33
CA ALA A 287 -3.07 -9.19 1.69
C ALA A 287 -3.53 -8.02 2.59
N CYS A 288 -2.85 -6.87 2.49
CA CYS A 288 -3.24 -5.65 3.19
C CYS A 288 -4.58 -5.10 2.70
N LYS A 289 -4.81 -5.08 1.38
CA LYS A 289 -6.09 -4.70 0.76
C LYS A 289 -7.23 -5.57 1.26
N LEU A 290 -7.02 -6.90 1.28
CA LEU A 290 -8.01 -7.87 1.74
C LEU A 290 -8.42 -7.61 3.20
N ALA A 291 -7.43 -7.36 4.07
CA ALA A 291 -7.67 -7.03 5.48
C ALA A 291 -8.43 -5.71 5.63
N LEU A 292 -8.01 -4.65 4.94
CA LEU A 292 -8.64 -3.34 5.05
C LEU A 292 -10.04 -3.29 4.42
N ASP A 293 -10.28 -4.08 3.37
CA ASP A 293 -11.59 -4.20 2.75
C ASP A 293 -12.62 -4.90 3.66
N ALA A 294 -12.18 -5.73 4.61
CA ALA A 294 -13.07 -6.29 5.63
C ALA A 294 -13.57 -5.22 6.61
N ALA A 295 -12.89 -4.08 6.70
CA ALA A 295 -13.25 -2.97 7.56
C ALA A 295 -14.01 -1.84 6.84
N ARG A 296 -14.38 -2.02 5.56
CA ARG A 296 -15.19 -1.05 4.81
C ARG A 296 -16.63 -1.01 5.30
N ASP A 297 -17.29 0.11 4.99
CA ASP A 297 -18.73 0.31 5.18
C ASP A 297 -19.24 0.13 6.62
N VAL A 298 -18.40 0.41 7.61
CA VAL A 298 -18.82 0.43 9.01
C VAL A 298 -19.28 1.85 9.36
N ASP A 299 -20.58 2.08 9.32
CA ASP A 299 -21.15 3.40 9.59
C ASP A 299 -20.73 3.94 10.97
N GLY A 300 -20.31 5.22 11.01
CA GLY A 300 -19.74 5.87 12.18
C GLY A 300 -18.23 5.63 12.38
N SER A 301 -17.61 4.73 11.61
CA SER A 301 -16.16 4.47 11.71
C SER A 301 -15.34 5.60 11.08
N THR A 302 -14.29 6.01 11.79
CA THR A 302 -13.33 7.03 11.36
C THR A 302 -12.01 6.43 10.86
N MET A 303 -11.98 5.11 10.67
CA MET A 303 -10.80 4.37 10.25
C MET A 303 -10.55 4.52 8.75
N VAL A 304 -9.32 4.89 8.37
CA VAL A 304 -8.86 4.87 6.97
C VAL A 304 -8.74 3.41 6.49
N VAL A 305 -9.28 3.14 5.30
CA VAL A 305 -9.30 1.79 4.68
C VAL A 305 -8.54 1.73 3.35
N ALA A 306 -8.11 2.88 2.84
CA ALA A 306 -7.16 2.96 1.73
C ALA A 306 -6.37 4.27 1.80
N MET A 307 -5.07 4.18 1.55
CA MET A 307 -4.24 5.29 1.11
C MET A 307 -3.62 4.89 -0.23
N ALA A 308 -3.75 5.75 -1.24
CA ALA A 308 -3.24 5.46 -2.57
C ALA A 308 -2.94 6.75 -3.34
N ARG A 309 -2.09 6.66 -4.36
CA ARG A 309 -1.66 7.83 -5.14
C ARG A 309 -1.38 7.48 -6.59
N ASN A 310 -1.63 8.40 -7.51
CA ASN A 310 -1.53 8.18 -8.96
C ASN A 310 -0.39 9.01 -9.62
N GLY A 311 0.50 9.58 -8.81
CA GLY A 311 1.59 10.45 -9.27
C GLY A 311 1.18 11.89 -9.56
N THR A 312 -0.10 12.22 -9.37
CA THR A 312 -0.67 13.57 -9.46
C THR A 312 -1.45 13.89 -8.18
N ASP A 313 -2.36 13.00 -7.79
CA ASP A 313 -3.16 13.08 -6.58
C ASP A 313 -2.81 11.94 -5.61
N PHE A 314 -2.89 12.27 -4.33
CA PHE A 314 -2.99 11.31 -3.22
C PHE A 314 -4.43 11.30 -2.73
N GLY A 315 -4.96 10.12 -2.42
CA GLY A 315 -6.31 9.94 -1.90
C GLY A 315 -6.37 9.01 -0.71
N ILE A 316 -7.36 9.25 0.16
CA ILE A 316 -7.79 8.31 1.19
C ILE A 316 -9.26 7.94 1.04
N GLN A 317 -9.61 6.73 1.47
CA GLN A 317 -10.99 6.31 1.73
C GLN A 317 -11.15 5.94 3.21
N VAL A 318 -12.33 6.20 3.76
CA VAL A 318 -12.63 6.01 5.19
C VAL A 318 -13.83 5.09 5.34
N SER A 319 -13.76 4.16 6.28
CA SER A 319 -14.77 3.12 6.52
C SER A 319 -16.20 3.69 6.63
N GLY A 320 -16.38 4.78 7.39
CA GLY A 320 -17.69 5.41 7.59
C GLY A 320 -18.17 6.30 6.44
N THR A 321 -17.42 6.44 5.34
CA THR A 321 -17.79 7.28 4.19
C THR A 321 -17.99 6.48 2.90
N GLY A 322 -17.91 5.15 2.95
CA GLY A 322 -18.01 4.29 1.76
C GLY A 322 -16.86 4.53 0.79
N ASP A 323 -17.15 4.55 -0.51
CA ASP A 323 -16.14 4.66 -1.56
C ASP A 323 -15.69 6.10 -1.90
N GLU A 324 -16.15 7.10 -1.15
CA GLU A 324 -15.77 8.49 -1.34
C GLU A 324 -14.26 8.69 -1.16
N TRP A 325 -13.62 9.31 -2.15
CA TRP A 325 -12.19 9.64 -2.13
C TRP A 325 -11.98 11.08 -1.65
N PHE A 326 -11.12 11.25 -0.63
CA PHE A 326 -10.65 12.56 -0.22
C PHE A 326 -9.24 12.79 -0.76
N THR A 327 -9.11 13.71 -1.72
CA THR A 327 -7.89 13.89 -2.51
C THR A 327 -7.17 15.21 -2.26
N GLY A 328 -5.86 15.19 -2.46
CA GLY A 328 -4.95 16.34 -2.47
C GLY A 328 -3.76 16.05 -3.39
N PRO A 329 -2.85 17.02 -3.63
CA PRO A 329 -1.69 16.82 -4.49
C PRO A 329 -0.74 15.78 -3.90
N ALA A 330 -0.31 14.83 -4.74
CA ALA A 330 0.75 13.89 -4.37
C ALA A 330 2.04 14.66 -4.02
N GLN A 331 2.72 14.22 -2.97
CA GLN A 331 3.94 14.86 -2.46
C GLN A 331 5.19 14.27 -3.13
N LEU A 332 6.28 15.02 -3.18
CA LEU A 332 7.59 14.46 -3.51
C LEU A 332 8.19 13.79 -2.27
N ALA A 333 8.71 12.58 -2.45
CA ALA A 333 9.41 11.88 -1.37
C ALA A 333 10.78 12.52 -1.12
N ASP A 334 11.19 12.57 0.15
CA ASP A 334 12.52 12.99 0.58
C ASP A 334 13.39 11.75 0.81
N GLY A 335 14.56 11.67 0.17
CA GLY A 335 15.36 10.46 0.22
C GLY A 335 16.58 10.44 -0.70
N LEU A 336 17.01 9.22 -1.02
CA LEU A 336 18.23 8.96 -1.79
C LEU A 336 17.92 8.74 -3.26
N PHE A 337 18.72 9.37 -4.12
CA PHE A 337 18.62 9.27 -5.58
C PHE A 337 19.68 8.32 -6.14
N LEU A 338 19.36 7.67 -7.26
CA LEU A 338 20.24 6.74 -7.95
C LEU A 338 21.12 7.47 -8.96
N GLY A 339 22.43 7.22 -8.93
CA GLY A 339 23.37 7.78 -9.90
C GLY A 339 23.33 9.31 -9.91
N ASP A 340 23.11 9.90 -11.09
CA ASP A 340 23.13 11.35 -11.31
C ASP A 340 21.74 12.01 -11.16
N TYR A 341 20.70 11.27 -10.76
CA TYR A 341 19.36 11.83 -10.56
C TYR A 341 19.29 12.71 -9.31
N GLY A 342 18.33 13.64 -9.32
CA GLY A 342 18.00 14.46 -8.16
C GLY A 342 16.50 14.77 -8.05
N PRO A 343 16.09 15.63 -7.10
CA PRO A 343 14.68 15.94 -6.84
C PRO A 343 13.90 16.45 -8.06
N ALA A 344 14.56 17.12 -9.01
CA ALA A 344 13.93 17.61 -10.23
C ALA A 344 13.52 16.49 -11.22
N ASP A 345 14.16 15.33 -11.11
CA ASP A 345 13.90 14.17 -11.96
C ASP A 345 12.78 13.28 -11.42
N ALA A 346 12.41 13.42 -10.14
CA ALA A 346 11.38 12.61 -9.50
C ALA A 346 9.96 13.04 -9.85
N ASN A 347 9.11 12.04 -10.08
CA ASN A 347 7.67 12.21 -10.08
C ASN A 347 7.15 12.32 -8.64
N PRO A 348 6.06 13.07 -8.38
CA PRO A 348 5.32 12.93 -7.14
C PRO A 348 4.91 11.48 -6.85
N ASP A 349 4.67 11.17 -5.58
CA ASP A 349 4.44 9.81 -5.09
C ASP A 349 3.31 9.09 -5.85
N ILE A 350 3.51 7.81 -6.17
CA ILE A 350 2.68 7.01 -7.07
C ILE A 350 2.60 5.55 -6.62
N GLY A 351 1.42 4.94 -6.68
CA GLY A 351 1.15 3.55 -6.29
C GLY A 351 -0.05 3.35 -5.36
N ASP A 352 -0.53 2.12 -5.32
CA ASP A 352 -1.41 1.64 -4.24
C ASP A 352 -0.62 1.05 -3.08
N SER A 353 0.71 1.01 -3.16
CA SER A 353 1.58 0.37 -2.15
C SER A 353 1.48 0.99 -0.75
N ALA A 354 0.98 2.23 -0.64
CA ALA A 354 0.59 2.85 0.63
C ALA A 354 -0.54 2.10 1.38
N ILE A 355 -1.16 1.10 0.74
CA ILE A 355 -2.04 0.13 1.39
C ILE A 355 -1.32 -0.67 2.48
N THR A 356 0.00 -0.86 2.35
CA THR A 356 0.82 -1.56 3.34
C THR A 356 0.92 -0.75 4.65
N GLU A 357 1.20 0.56 4.57
CA GLU A 357 1.14 1.47 5.72
C GLU A 357 -0.28 1.60 6.28
N THR A 358 -1.28 1.62 5.41
CA THR A 358 -2.68 1.65 5.85
C THR A 358 -2.99 0.44 6.74
N ALA A 359 -2.40 -0.72 6.43
CA ALA A 359 -2.54 -1.94 7.21
C ALA A 359 -1.59 -2.02 8.44
N GLY A 360 -0.68 -1.04 8.59
CA GLY A 360 0.25 -0.95 9.72
C GLY A 360 1.64 -1.52 9.48
N ILE A 361 1.96 -2.00 8.27
CA ILE A 361 3.32 -2.42 7.90
C ILE A 361 3.99 -1.33 7.04
N GLY A 362 5.06 -1.64 6.32
CA GLY A 362 5.78 -0.62 5.55
C GLY A 362 6.47 0.41 6.45
N GLY A 363 6.28 1.70 6.16
CA GLY A 363 6.73 2.82 6.99
C GLY A 363 6.27 2.75 8.46
N PHE A 364 5.13 2.13 8.75
CA PHE A 364 4.64 1.94 10.12
C PHE A 364 5.44 0.88 10.88
N ALA A 365 5.97 -0.12 10.17
CA ALA A 365 6.80 -1.18 10.70
C ALA A 365 8.30 -0.96 10.43
N MET A 366 8.74 0.24 10.03
CA MET A 366 10.14 0.50 9.65
C MET A 366 11.17 0.09 10.71
N ALA A 367 10.79 0.08 11.99
CA ALA A 367 11.56 -0.48 13.10
C ALA A 367 11.98 -1.95 12.92
N THR A 368 11.26 -2.76 12.15
CA THR A 368 11.61 -4.15 11.84
C THR A 368 12.74 -4.26 10.83
N ALA A 369 12.97 -3.22 10.02
CA ALA A 369 13.88 -3.24 8.88
C ALA A 369 14.99 -2.20 8.99
N PRO A 370 15.87 -2.23 10.02
CA PRO A 370 16.89 -1.19 10.21
C PRO A 370 17.85 -1.01 9.02
N ALA A 371 18.01 -2.03 8.18
CA ALA A 371 18.82 -1.94 6.97
C ALA A 371 18.22 -1.00 5.90
N ILE A 372 16.90 -0.76 5.92
CA ILE A 372 16.21 0.04 4.91
C ILE A 372 16.58 1.52 4.97
N VAL A 373 17.01 2.04 6.13
CA VAL A 373 17.39 3.45 6.30
C VAL A 373 18.53 3.87 5.38
N ARG A 374 19.37 2.92 4.95
CA ARG A 374 20.45 3.17 3.95
C ARG A 374 19.93 3.33 2.53
N PHE A 375 18.67 2.98 2.28
CA PHE A 375 18.02 3.04 0.98
C PHE A 375 16.95 4.15 0.93
N VAL A 376 16.12 4.26 1.96
CA VAL A 376 15.03 5.26 2.01
C VAL A 376 15.39 6.54 2.76
N GLY A 377 16.60 6.63 3.33
CA GLY A 377 17.03 7.75 4.16
C GLY A 377 16.64 7.62 5.64
N GLY A 378 17.17 8.53 6.46
CA GLY A 378 16.98 8.58 7.91
C GLY A 378 17.99 7.73 8.70
N THR A 379 17.72 7.54 9.99
CA THR A 379 18.55 6.74 10.90
C THR A 379 17.75 5.62 11.58
N VAL A 380 18.44 4.64 12.17
CA VAL A 380 17.76 3.57 12.93
C VAL A 380 16.93 4.13 14.11
N PRO A 381 17.41 5.10 14.90
CA PRO A 381 16.57 5.81 15.88
C PRO A 381 15.31 6.44 15.27
N ASP A 382 15.39 7.03 14.08
CA ASP A 382 14.22 7.63 13.42
C ASP A 382 13.18 6.57 13.04
N ALA A 383 13.62 5.40 12.57
CA ALA A 383 12.73 4.28 12.27
C ALA A 383 11.98 3.80 13.53
N LEU A 384 12.68 3.67 14.66
CA LEU A 384 12.08 3.32 15.96
C LEU A 384 11.09 4.40 16.44
N ALA A 385 11.47 5.67 16.33
CA ALA A 385 10.63 6.80 16.71
C ALA A 385 9.37 6.89 15.84
N THR A 386 9.50 6.62 14.54
CA THR A 386 8.40 6.61 13.58
C THR A 386 7.35 5.56 13.94
N THR A 387 7.76 4.29 14.12
CA THR A 387 6.82 3.23 14.52
C THR A 387 6.08 3.58 15.82
N ARG A 388 6.77 4.18 16.80
CA ARG A 388 6.12 4.64 18.04
C ARG A 388 5.13 5.77 17.78
N ARG A 389 5.50 6.78 16.99
CA ARG A 389 4.64 7.93 16.65
C ARG A 389 3.37 7.50 15.92
N MET A 390 3.43 6.48 15.07
CA MET A 390 2.25 5.96 14.37
C MET A 390 1.19 5.36 15.32
N ARG A 391 1.57 4.96 16.55
CA ARG A 391 0.61 4.53 17.60
C ARG A 391 -0.32 5.67 18.04
N GLU A 392 0.12 6.91 17.91
CA GLU A 392 -0.67 8.08 18.32
C GLU A 392 -1.85 8.35 17.40
N ILE A 393 -1.80 7.85 16.16
CA ILE A 393 -2.82 8.05 15.13
C ILE A 393 -3.61 6.78 14.78
N THR A 394 -3.37 5.66 15.47
CA THR A 394 -3.99 4.37 15.17
C THR A 394 -4.90 3.87 16.28
N LEU A 395 -5.93 3.10 15.94
CA LEU A 395 -6.97 2.64 16.87
C LEU A 395 -6.49 1.54 17.81
N GLY A 396 -5.52 0.72 17.38
CA GLY A 396 -4.96 -0.37 18.18
C GLY A 396 -3.71 -0.96 17.54
N GLU A 397 -3.45 -2.23 17.84
CA GLU A 397 -2.24 -2.93 17.41
C GLU A 397 -2.56 -4.31 16.86
N SER A 398 -1.79 -4.75 15.87
CA SER A 398 -1.89 -6.12 15.35
C SER A 398 -1.41 -7.15 16.37
N ARG A 399 -2.13 -8.26 16.49
CA ARG A 399 -1.71 -9.42 17.30
C ARG A 399 -0.78 -10.37 16.55
N ARG A 400 -0.76 -10.30 15.22
CA ARG A 400 0.01 -11.21 14.35
C ARG A 400 1.31 -10.57 13.89
N TRP A 401 1.25 -9.31 13.49
CA TRP A 401 2.41 -8.57 13.01
C TRP A 401 3.03 -7.80 14.15
N THR A 402 4.17 -8.30 14.62
CA THR A 402 4.87 -7.80 15.81
C THR A 402 6.24 -7.25 15.44
N VAL A 403 6.72 -6.27 16.20
CA VAL A 403 8.02 -5.63 16.01
C VAL A 403 9.02 -6.15 17.06
N PRO A 404 9.95 -7.05 16.72
CA PRO A 404 10.79 -7.72 17.73
C PRO A 404 11.64 -6.77 18.58
N ILE A 405 12.22 -5.74 17.95
CA ILE A 405 13.07 -4.75 18.64
C ILE A 405 12.30 -3.86 19.62
N LEU A 406 10.96 -3.86 19.54
CA LEU A 406 10.06 -3.20 20.46
C LEU A 406 9.34 -4.22 21.34
N GLU A 407 10.07 -5.25 21.79
CA GLU A 407 9.57 -6.32 22.68
C GLU A 407 8.35 -7.06 22.11
N PHE A 408 8.34 -7.27 20.78
CA PHE A 408 7.22 -7.89 20.06
C PHE A 408 5.89 -7.15 20.19
N ALA A 409 5.92 -5.85 20.49
CA ALA A 409 4.72 -5.01 20.41
C ALA A 409 4.11 -5.11 19.00
N GLY A 410 2.77 -5.13 18.94
CA GLY A 410 2.06 -5.20 17.66
C GLY A 410 2.35 -3.96 16.82
N VAL A 411 2.31 -4.10 15.49
CA VAL A 411 2.38 -2.91 14.63
C VAL A 411 1.15 -2.01 14.85
N PRO A 412 1.30 -0.68 14.80
CA PRO A 412 0.16 0.24 14.91
C PRO A 412 -0.84 0.03 13.77
N SER A 413 -2.13 -0.14 14.08
CA SER A 413 -3.17 -0.54 13.11
C SER A 413 -4.45 0.29 13.20
N GLY A 414 -5.06 0.55 12.04
CA GLY A 414 -6.31 1.29 11.91
C GLY A 414 -6.11 2.79 12.11
N ILE A 415 -5.62 3.49 11.09
CA ILE A 415 -5.41 4.95 11.12
C ILE A 415 -6.76 5.65 11.37
N ASP A 416 -6.85 6.49 12.40
CA ASP A 416 -8.05 7.24 12.79
C ASP A 416 -7.93 8.69 12.31
N VAL A 417 -8.82 9.10 11.39
CA VAL A 417 -8.88 10.48 10.86
C VAL A 417 -8.94 11.52 11.99
N THR A 418 -9.70 11.25 13.05
CA THR A 418 -9.83 12.19 14.17
C THR A 418 -8.54 12.34 14.96
N ARG A 419 -7.72 11.28 15.07
CA ARG A 419 -6.43 11.34 15.76
C ARG A 419 -5.42 12.10 14.92
N VAL A 420 -5.38 11.85 13.61
CA VAL A 420 -4.55 12.63 12.67
C VAL A 420 -4.88 14.12 12.76
N CYS A 421 -6.15 14.51 12.66
CA CYS A 421 -6.56 15.91 12.77
C CYS A 421 -6.28 16.51 14.16
N ARG A 422 -6.39 15.71 15.23
CA ARG A 422 -6.15 16.17 16.60
C ARG A 422 -4.66 16.39 16.90
N THR A 423 -3.78 15.52 16.42
CA THR A 423 -2.34 15.56 16.75
C THR A 423 -1.52 16.29 15.70
N GLY A 424 -2.01 16.41 14.46
CA GLY A 424 -1.24 16.89 13.32
C GLY A 424 -0.18 15.90 12.83
N ILE A 425 -0.15 14.67 13.38
CA ILE A 425 0.77 13.62 12.96
C ILE A 425 0.21 12.96 11.69
N LEU A 426 0.98 12.99 10.61
CA LEU A 426 0.62 12.35 9.35
C LEU A 426 1.17 10.92 9.27
N PRO A 427 0.48 10.00 8.58
CA PRO A 427 1.00 8.66 8.29
C PRO A 427 2.36 8.71 7.59
N GLN A 428 3.36 8.00 8.11
CA GLN A 428 4.68 7.89 7.49
C GLN A 428 4.69 6.77 6.47
N ILE A 429 5.05 7.09 5.24
CA ILE A 429 5.19 6.16 4.12
C ILE A 429 6.66 6.10 3.73
N ASN A 430 7.17 4.90 3.44
CA ASN A 430 8.42 4.75 2.71
C ASN A 430 8.07 4.29 1.29
N THR A 431 8.74 4.80 0.25
CA THR A 431 8.32 4.59 -1.14
C THR A 431 9.49 4.62 -2.11
N GLY A 432 9.34 3.94 -3.25
CA GLY A 432 10.23 4.10 -4.40
C GLY A 432 9.88 5.37 -5.18
N MET A 433 10.87 6.03 -5.77
CA MET A 433 10.68 7.21 -6.62
C MET A 433 10.73 6.82 -8.09
N ALA A 434 9.68 7.15 -8.84
CA ALA A 434 9.65 7.04 -10.29
C ALA A 434 10.19 8.31 -10.96
N GLY A 435 10.80 8.18 -12.14
CA GLY A 435 11.15 9.33 -12.95
C GLY A 435 9.91 10.09 -13.43
N ARG A 436 9.97 11.42 -13.44
CA ARG A 436 8.90 12.31 -13.92
C ARG A 436 8.61 12.14 -15.41
N VAL A 437 9.62 11.78 -16.19
CA VAL A 437 9.50 11.54 -17.64
C VAL A 437 9.17 10.06 -17.88
N ALA A 438 8.19 9.79 -18.73
CA ALA A 438 7.83 8.44 -19.16
C ALA A 438 9.07 7.72 -19.74
N GLY A 439 9.21 6.42 -19.50
CA GLY A 439 10.35 5.65 -20.01
C GLY A 439 11.57 5.57 -19.09
N VAL A 440 11.72 6.48 -18.11
CA VAL A 440 12.96 6.59 -17.29
C VAL A 440 13.12 5.40 -16.34
N GLY A 441 12.05 5.01 -15.64
CA GLY A 441 12.11 3.96 -14.61
C GLY A 441 12.29 4.53 -13.19
N GLN A 442 12.91 3.74 -12.32
CA GLN A 442 13.18 4.14 -10.94
C GLN A 442 14.34 5.13 -10.84
N VAL A 443 14.17 6.20 -10.05
CA VAL A 443 15.19 7.25 -9.85
C VAL A 443 15.67 7.35 -8.39
N GLY A 444 14.99 6.71 -7.44
CA GLY A 444 15.34 6.81 -6.03
C GLY A 444 14.39 6.05 -5.10
N ALA A 445 14.51 6.32 -3.80
CA ALA A 445 13.58 5.89 -2.76
C ALA A 445 13.66 6.83 -1.55
N GLY A 446 12.57 6.96 -0.81
CA GLY A 446 12.47 7.96 0.24
C GLY A 446 11.30 7.79 1.19
N LEU A 447 11.17 8.79 2.06
CA LEU A 447 10.10 8.97 3.01
C LEU A 447 9.14 10.04 2.50
N VAL A 448 7.84 9.82 2.67
CA VAL A 448 6.80 10.75 2.27
C VAL A 448 5.63 10.67 3.24
N THR A 449 4.83 11.72 3.28
CA THR A 449 3.57 11.76 4.02
C THR A 449 2.44 12.17 3.07
N PRO A 450 1.18 11.79 3.37
CA PRO A 450 0.03 12.28 2.61
C PRO A 450 -0.10 13.81 2.70
N PRO A 451 -0.72 14.48 1.70
CA PRO A 451 -1.10 15.88 1.82
C PRO A 451 -2.06 16.08 3.00
N ALA A 452 -1.70 16.97 3.92
CA ALA A 452 -2.38 17.10 5.21
C ALA A 452 -3.88 17.43 5.07
N GLU A 453 -4.26 18.20 4.05
CA GLU A 453 -5.62 18.69 3.84
C GLU A 453 -6.67 17.60 3.54
N ILE A 454 -6.26 16.37 3.24
CA ILE A 454 -7.20 15.28 2.96
C ILE A 454 -7.90 14.79 4.23
N PHE A 455 -7.23 14.88 5.38
CA PHE A 455 -7.81 14.43 6.66
C PHE A 455 -8.90 15.39 7.17
N PRO A 456 -8.72 16.73 7.16
CA PRO A 456 -9.81 17.67 7.40
C PRO A 456 -11.01 17.45 6.49
N LYS A 457 -10.82 17.22 5.18
CA LYS A 457 -11.91 16.93 4.24
C LYS A 457 -12.71 15.69 4.67
N ALA A 458 -12.01 14.60 5.00
CA ALA A 458 -12.63 13.38 5.48
C ALA A 458 -13.37 13.58 6.82
N LEU A 459 -12.77 14.36 7.73
CA LEU A 459 -13.35 14.69 9.02
C LEU A 459 -14.66 15.49 8.88
N THR A 460 -14.68 16.51 8.02
CA THR A 460 -15.89 17.28 7.72
C THR A 460 -17.00 16.36 7.22
N ARG A 461 -16.68 15.44 6.31
CA ARG A 461 -17.66 14.47 5.80
C ARG A 461 -18.21 13.53 6.89
N LEU A 462 -17.36 13.08 7.81
CA LEU A 462 -17.78 12.30 8.98
C LEU A 462 -18.68 13.11 9.92
N ALA A 463 -18.40 14.40 10.12
CA ALA A 463 -19.20 15.30 10.93
C ALA A 463 -20.59 15.52 10.32
N GLU A 464 -20.68 15.77 9.02
CA GLU A 464 -21.95 15.85 8.28
C GLU A 464 -22.80 14.59 8.48
N ARG A 465 -22.21 13.41 8.29
CA ARG A 465 -22.92 12.13 8.49
C ARG A 465 -23.38 11.94 9.94
N THR A 466 -22.59 12.41 10.90
CA THR A 466 -22.98 12.40 12.33
C THR A 466 -24.22 13.25 12.57
N VAL A 467 -24.26 14.46 11.99
CA VAL A 467 -25.41 15.37 12.11
C VAL A 467 -26.66 14.77 11.44
N LEU A 468 -26.52 14.22 10.23
CA LEU A 468 -27.61 13.58 9.52
C LEU A 468 -28.23 12.41 10.31
N ARG A 469 -27.40 11.57 10.94
CA ARG A 469 -27.87 10.48 11.80
C ARG A 469 -28.69 10.97 13.00
N ARG A 470 -28.25 12.06 13.63
CA ARG A 470 -28.97 12.67 14.77
C ARG A 470 -30.31 13.22 14.35
N GLY A 471 -30.37 13.90 13.21
CA GLY A 471 -31.62 14.44 12.66
C GLY A 471 -32.61 13.34 12.27
N ALA A 472 -32.14 12.16 11.86
CA ALA A 472 -33.00 11.02 11.55
C ALA A 472 -33.50 10.25 12.80
N ALA A 473 -32.84 10.43 13.95
CA ALA A 473 -33.19 9.78 15.21
C ALA A 473 -34.07 10.66 16.13
N ALA A 474 -34.21 11.94 15.82
CA ALA A 474 -35.07 12.91 16.50
C ALA A 474 -36.42 13.02 15.76
#